data_AF-A0A348DM66-F1
#
_entry.id   AF-A0A348DM66-F1
#
_cell.length_a   1.000
_cell.length_b   1.000
_cell.length_c   1.000
_cell.angle_alpha   90.00
_cell.angle_beta   90.00
_cell.angle_gamma   90.00
#
_symmetry.space_group_name_H-M   'P 1'
#
loop_
_entity.id
_entity.type
_entity.pdbx_description
1 polymer ?
#
loop_
_entity_poly.entity_id
_entity_poly.type
_entity_poly.pdbx_seq_one_letter_code
_entity_poly.pdbx_strand_id
1 'polypeptide(L)'
;MNLLKRIIGLKVLALIDYCDKVDMGISGRKLAQLKALAEAFQEMPKAYYIRGTTYFASILVLFYTLLLSFAGLAIAFRTVTGGWGVIAGLVIFILLVVALSGAEKGRTLSLRLFLAVWSALCVCNLLVAGWLLFASFSWLSVGCWAGSLLLLWLTRQVMNGPELTKLVQWRASLRIAQYRRQALTQPRRK
;
A
#
# COMPACT_ATOMS: atom_id res chain seq x y z
N MET A 1 2.21 -22.02 9.56
CA MET A 1 2.09 -20.59 9.19
C MET A 1 2.32 -20.45 7.69
N ASN A 2 1.37 -19.89 6.93
CA ASN A 2 1.34 -19.98 5.46
C ASN A 2 2.49 -19.15 4.81
N LEU A 3 3.22 -19.70 3.83
CA LEU A 3 4.39 -19.04 3.17
C LEU A 3 4.08 -17.63 2.67
N LEU A 4 2.90 -17.45 2.08
CA LEU A 4 2.37 -16.18 1.59
C LEU A 4 2.32 -15.10 2.69
N LYS A 5 1.91 -15.48 3.91
CA LYS A 5 1.87 -14.56 5.07
C LYS A 5 3.27 -14.13 5.50
N ARG A 6 4.26 -15.02 5.36
CA ARG A 6 5.66 -14.72 5.66
C ARG A 6 6.25 -13.76 4.63
N ILE A 7 5.93 -13.96 3.35
CA ILE A 7 6.40 -13.12 2.23
C ILE A 7 5.81 -11.71 2.32
N ILE A 8 4.49 -11.59 2.53
CA ILE A 8 3.82 -10.27 2.63
C ILE A 8 4.20 -9.55 3.94
N GLY A 9 4.26 -10.31 5.04
CA GLY A 9 4.49 -9.79 6.38
C GLY A 9 3.20 -9.69 7.19
N LEU A 10 3.30 -10.08 8.46
CA LEU A 10 2.15 -10.20 9.36
C LEU A 10 1.55 -8.84 9.74
N LYS A 11 2.37 -7.78 9.81
CA LYS A 11 1.94 -6.45 10.25
C LYS A 11 0.99 -5.80 9.23
N VAL A 12 1.32 -5.84 7.94
CA VAL A 12 0.43 -5.25 6.92
C VAL A 12 -0.89 -6.03 6.80
N LEU A 13 -0.85 -7.36 6.98
CA LEU A 13 -2.05 -8.20 6.97
C LEU A 13 -2.95 -7.90 8.18
N ALA A 14 -2.37 -7.74 9.37
CA ALA A 14 -3.11 -7.32 10.56
C ALA A 14 -3.70 -5.91 10.40
N LEU A 15 -2.99 -5.02 9.70
CA LEU A 15 -3.47 -3.67 9.40
C LEU A 15 -4.67 -3.69 8.44
N ILE A 16 -4.65 -4.55 7.42
CA ILE A 16 -5.78 -4.76 6.51
C ILE A 16 -6.99 -5.29 7.29
N ASP A 17 -6.81 -6.31 8.14
CA ASP A 17 -7.88 -6.87 8.97
C ASP A 17 -8.49 -5.82 9.93
N TYR A 18 -7.66 -4.96 10.52
CA TYR A 18 -8.12 -3.84 11.32
C TYR A 18 -9.01 -2.89 10.50
N CYS A 19 -8.57 -2.50 9.30
CA CYS A 19 -9.34 -1.59 8.45
C CYS A 19 -10.64 -2.23 7.97
N ASP A 20 -10.64 -3.53 7.66
CA ASP A 20 -11.84 -4.29 7.31
C ASP A 20 -12.88 -4.28 8.45
N LYS A 21 -12.43 -4.46 9.70
CA LYS A 21 -13.30 -4.35 10.88
C LYS A 21 -13.92 -2.96 11.03
N VAL A 22 -13.16 -1.91 10.72
CA VAL A 22 -13.67 -0.54 10.73
C VAL A 22 -14.69 -0.32 9.60
N ASP A 23 -14.40 -0.76 8.38
CA ASP A 23 -15.32 -0.66 7.24
C ASP A 23 -16.62 -1.45 7.47
N MET A 24 -16.55 -2.65 8.05
CA MET A 24 -17.71 -3.43 8.47
C MET A 24 -18.51 -2.75 9.59
N GLY A 25 -17.83 -2.14 10.56
CA GLY A 25 -18.49 -1.39 11.63
C GLY A 25 -19.26 -0.17 11.12
N ILE A 26 -18.70 0.54 10.13
CA ILE A 26 -19.34 1.71 9.49
C ILE A 26 -20.54 1.26 8.64
N SER A 27 -20.39 0.23 7.81
CA SER A 27 -21.48 -0.27 6.96
C SER A 27 -22.62 -0.88 7.78
N GLY A 28 -22.30 -1.64 8.84
CA GLY A 28 -23.27 -2.21 9.76
C GLY A 28 -23.83 -1.26 10.81
N ARG A 29 -23.46 0.03 10.79
CA ARG A 29 -23.85 1.07 11.78
C ARG A 29 -23.58 0.68 13.24
N LYS A 30 -22.57 -0.13 13.51
CA LYS A 30 -22.26 -0.66 14.86
C LYS A 30 -21.43 0.33 15.69
N LEU A 31 -22.07 1.41 16.13
CA LEU A 31 -21.45 2.53 16.86
C LEU A 31 -20.64 2.12 18.11
N ALA A 32 -21.08 1.09 18.84
CA ALA A 32 -20.39 0.57 20.03
C ALA A 32 -19.06 -0.13 19.69
N GLN A 33 -19.03 -0.95 18.64
CA GLN A 33 -17.80 -1.60 18.17
C GLN A 33 -16.80 -0.58 17.63
N LEU A 34 -17.30 0.43 16.90
CA LEU A 34 -16.48 1.55 16.45
C LEU A 34 -15.94 2.40 17.63
N LYS A 35 -16.61 2.40 18.79
CA LYS A 35 -16.13 3.08 20.02
C LYS A 35 -14.86 2.42 20.53
N ALA A 36 -14.95 1.12 20.77
CA ALA A 36 -13.87 0.32 21.29
C ALA A 36 -12.64 0.38 20.37
N LEU A 37 -12.86 0.34 19.05
CA LEU A 37 -11.77 0.42 18.05
C LEU A 37 -11.09 1.79 17.98
N ALA A 38 -11.82 2.88 18.25
CA ALA A 38 -11.26 4.23 18.28
C ALA A 38 -10.57 4.53 19.61
N GLU A 39 -11.13 4.08 20.74
CA GLU A 39 -10.55 4.25 22.07
C GLU A 39 -9.28 3.42 22.28
N ALA A 40 -9.16 2.29 21.58
CA ALA A 40 -7.94 1.48 21.55
C ALA A 40 -6.74 2.21 20.90
N PHE A 41 -6.96 3.33 20.20
CA PHE A 41 -5.90 4.09 19.53
C PHE A 41 -5.86 5.54 20.03
N GLN A 42 -5.06 5.79 21.07
CA GLN A 42 -4.83 7.15 21.62
C GLN A 42 -3.56 7.82 21.07
N GLU A 43 -2.73 7.12 20.29
CA GLU A 43 -1.51 7.72 19.73
C GLU A 43 -1.85 8.67 18.57
N MET A 44 -1.82 9.97 18.85
CA MET A 44 -1.76 10.97 17.78
C MET A 44 -0.44 10.77 17.01
N PRO A 45 -0.45 10.73 15.66
CA PRO A 45 0.78 10.72 14.88
C PRO A 45 1.57 12.00 15.23
N LYS A 46 2.69 11.84 15.94
CA LYS A 46 3.63 12.94 16.20
C LYS A 46 4.25 13.38 14.88
N ALA A 47 3.82 14.50 14.31
CA ALA A 47 4.49 15.08 13.16
C ALA A 47 5.95 15.40 13.53
N TYR A 48 6.87 14.46 13.28
CA TYR A 48 8.29 14.69 13.44
C TYR A 48 8.74 15.61 12.30
N TYR A 49 8.66 16.92 12.55
CA TYR A 49 9.16 17.95 11.64
C TYR A 49 10.70 17.90 11.55
N ILE A 50 11.37 17.25 12.52
CA ILE A 50 12.82 17.28 12.75
C ILE A 50 13.39 15.87 12.71
N ARG A 51 13.10 15.09 11.66
CA ARG A 51 13.88 13.92 11.19
C ARG A 51 13.25 13.36 9.90
N GLY A 52 13.16 14.21 8.88
CA GLY A 52 13.15 13.82 7.47
C GLY A 52 11.96 13.05 6.89
N THR A 53 11.02 12.49 7.66
CA THR A 53 9.84 11.82 7.09
C THR A 53 8.62 11.98 7.98
N THR A 54 7.59 12.69 7.47
CA THR A 54 6.26 12.68 8.06
C THR A 54 5.61 11.31 7.85
N TYR A 55 4.62 10.94 8.66
CA TYR A 55 3.84 9.70 8.43
C TYR A 55 3.31 9.59 6.99
N PHE A 56 2.93 10.72 6.37
CA PHE A 56 2.54 10.80 4.96
C PHE A 56 3.65 10.39 3.98
N ALA A 57 4.91 10.62 4.34
CA ALA A 57 6.05 10.15 3.58
C ALA A 57 6.03 8.62 3.44
N SER A 58 5.49 7.86 4.41
CA SER A 58 5.44 6.39 4.27
C SER A 58 4.57 5.93 3.09
N ILE A 59 3.39 6.54 2.87
CA ILE A 59 2.55 6.23 1.71
C ILE A 59 3.18 6.75 0.42
N LEU A 60 3.76 7.96 0.43
CA LEU A 60 4.45 8.48 -0.75
C LEU A 60 5.65 7.61 -1.13
N VAL A 61 6.41 7.12 -0.15
CA VAL A 61 7.49 6.18 -0.36
C VAL A 61 6.96 4.89 -0.98
N LEU A 62 5.85 4.32 -0.51
CA LEU A 62 5.22 3.17 -1.17
C LEU A 62 4.86 3.45 -2.64
N PHE A 63 4.25 4.62 -2.90
CA PHE A 63 3.88 5.03 -4.25
C PHE A 63 5.10 5.13 -5.16
N TYR A 64 6.13 5.89 -4.76
CA TYR A 64 7.31 6.12 -5.58
C TYR A 64 8.17 4.87 -5.73
N THR A 65 8.33 4.06 -4.69
CA THR A 65 9.12 2.82 -4.77
C THR A 65 8.49 1.81 -5.71
N LEU A 66 7.15 1.66 -5.70
CA LEU A 66 6.44 0.79 -6.64
C LEU A 66 6.49 1.34 -8.08
N LEU A 67 6.34 2.65 -8.25
CA LEU A 67 6.43 3.28 -9.57
C LEU A 67 7.83 3.14 -10.18
N LEU A 68 8.87 3.40 -9.40
CA LEU A 68 10.27 3.24 -9.81
C LEU A 68 10.62 1.77 -10.03
N SER A 69 10.07 0.86 -9.21
CA SER A 69 10.24 -0.59 -9.41
C SER A 69 9.66 -1.02 -10.76
N PHE A 70 8.48 -0.53 -11.11
CA PHE A 70 7.90 -0.76 -12.44
C PHE A 70 8.77 -0.17 -13.55
N ALA A 71 9.22 1.09 -13.42
CA ALA A 71 10.07 1.74 -14.42
C ALA A 71 11.38 0.96 -14.64
N GLY A 72 12.03 0.51 -13.56
CA GLY A 72 13.23 -0.33 -13.64
C GLY A 72 12.95 -1.65 -14.36
N LEU A 73 11.79 -2.27 -14.11
CA LEU A 73 11.39 -3.51 -14.77
C LEU A 73 11.09 -3.31 -16.27
N ALA A 74 10.41 -2.21 -16.60
CA ALA A 74 10.11 -1.83 -17.99
C ALA A 74 11.38 -1.54 -18.79
N ILE A 75 12.38 -0.91 -18.18
CA ILE A 75 13.70 -0.69 -18.79
C ILE A 75 14.44 -2.02 -18.97
N ALA A 76 14.45 -2.87 -17.93
CA ALA A 76 15.09 -4.18 -17.99
C ALA A 76 14.51 -5.08 -19.11
N PHE A 77 13.22 -4.95 -19.39
CA PHE A 77 12.48 -5.77 -20.36
C PHE A 77 12.04 -5.00 -21.62
N ARG A 78 12.66 -3.85 -21.91
CA ARG A 78 12.29 -2.95 -23.02
C ARG A 78 12.27 -3.66 -24.38
N THR A 79 13.18 -4.62 -24.58
CA THR A 79 13.34 -5.36 -25.84
C THR A 79 12.19 -6.33 -26.12
N VAL A 80 11.46 -6.76 -25.09
CA VAL A 80 10.38 -7.76 -25.19
C VAL A 80 9.00 -7.12 -25.12
N THR A 81 8.86 -6.00 -24.42
CA THR A 81 7.55 -5.43 -24.07
C THR A 81 6.99 -4.44 -25.08
N GLY A 82 7.80 -3.86 -25.97
CA GLY A 82 7.32 -2.94 -27.02
C GLY A 82 6.32 -1.89 -26.49
N GLY A 83 5.22 -1.66 -27.22
CA GLY A 83 4.14 -0.75 -26.79
C GLY A 83 3.31 -1.25 -25.58
N TRP A 84 3.33 -2.54 -25.27
CA TRP A 84 2.60 -3.11 -24.13
C TRP A 84 3.14 -2.63 -22.79
N GLY A 85 4.44 -2.31 -22.71
CA GLY A 85 5.06 -1.71 -21.53
C GLY A 85 4.43 -0.37 -21.15
N VAL A 86 4.02 0.44 -22.14
CA VAL A 86 3.38 1.74 -21.91
C VAL A 86 1.97 1.56 -21.35
N ILE A 87 1.19 0.64 -21.92
CA ILE A 87 -0.17 0.33 -21.47
C ILE A 87 -0.14 -0.22 -20.04
N ALA A 88 0.74 -1.19 -19.76
CA ALA A 88 0.92 -1.73 -18.42
C ALA A 88 1.34 -0.65 -17.41
N GLY A 89 2.21 0.27 -17.83
CA GLY A 89 2.65 1.39 -17.01
C GLY A 89 1.52 2.36 -16.67
N LEU A 90 0.68 2.69 -17.65
CA LEU A 90 -0.52 3.50 -17.42
C LEU A 90 -1.48 2.84 -16.42
N VAL A 91 -1.73 1.54 -16.58
CA VAL A 91 -2.59 0.79 -15.65
C VAL A 91 -2.01 0.80 -14.24
N ILE A 92 -0.71 0.51 -14.07
CA ILE A 92 -0.05 0.51 -12.76
C ILE A 92 -0.08 1.91 -12.13
N PHE A 93 0.17 2.96 -12.92
CA PHE A 93 0.11 4.34 -12.46
C PHE A 93 -1.29 4.70 -11.95
N ILE A 94 -2.34 4.38 -12.72
CA ILE A 94 -3.74 4.61 -12.30
C ILE A 94 -4.05 3.86 -11.01
N LEU A 95 -3.67 2.58 -10.90
CA LEU A 95 -3.87 1.79 -9.70
C LEU A 95 -3.18 2.41 -8.47
N LEU A 96 -1.94 2.88 -8.64
CA LEU A 96 -1.19 3.54 -7.58
C LEU A 96 -1.82 4.89 -7.16
N VAL A 97 -2.36 5.67 -8.11
CA VAL A 97 -3.05 6.93 -7.80
C VAL A 97 -4.36 6.66 -7.04
N VAL A 98 -5.12 5.64 -7.46
CA VAL A 98 -6.33 5.20 -6.74
C VAL A 98 -5.97 4.72 -5.34
N ALA A 99 -4.89 3.95 -5.19
CA ALA A 99 -4.39 3.50 -3.90
C ALA A 99 -3.96 4.67 -3.00
N LEU A 100 -3.21 5.64 -3.53
CA LEU A 100 -2.77 6.83 -2.80
C LEU A 100 -3.96 7.65 -2.28
N SER A 101 -4.90 7.98 -3.17
CA SER A 101 -6.09 8.79 -2.81
C SER A 101 -7.01 8.09 -1.80
N GLY A 102 -7.10 6.76 -1.85
CA GLY A 102 -7.86 5.98 -0.88
C GLY A 102 -7.14 5.86 0.47
N ALA A 103 -5.81 5.79 0.48
CA ALA A 103 -5.02 5.65 1.70
C ALA A 103 -5.06 6.93 2.53
N GLU A 104 -5.07 8.10 1.87
CA GLU A 104 -5.35 9.37 2.53
C GLU A 104 -6.73 9.40 3.21
N LYS A 105 -7.68 8.61 2.72
CA LYS A 105 -9.03 8.47 3.28
C LYS A 105 -9.16 7.30 4.27
N GLY A 106 -8.05 6.60 4.59
CA GLY A 106 -8.05 5.46 5.49
C GLY A 106 -8.90 4.27 5.01
N ARG A 107 -9.01 4.06 3.69
CA ARG A 107 -9.79 2.96 3.11
C ARG A 107 -8.97 1.67 3.01
N THR A 108 -9.56 0.55 3.38
CA THR A 108 -8.93 -0.78 3.31
C THR A 108 -8.57 -1.19 1.88
N LEU A 109 -9.43 -0.82 0.92
CA LEU A 109 -9.21 -1.07 -0.51
C LEU A 109 -7.83 -0.57 -0.97
N SER A 110 -7.38 0.55 -0.44
CA SER A 110 -6.13 1.21 -0.78
C SER A 110 -4.90 0.37 -0.40
N LEU A 111 -4.91 -0.18 0.81
CA LEU A 111 -3.85 -1.07 1.28
C LEU A 111 -3.83 -2.36 0.47
N ARG A 112 -5.00 -2.88 0.12
CA ARG A 112 -5.12 -4.04 -0.77
C ARG A 112 -4.59 -3.74 -2.18
N LEU A 113 -4.83 -2.54 -2.71
CA LEU A 113 -4.30 -2.12 -4.02
C LEU A 113 -2.77 -1.99 -4.00
N PHE A 114 -2.19 -1.34 -2.98
CA PHE A 114 -0.73 -1.30 -2.83
C PHE A 114 -0.13 -2.70 -2.74
N LEU A 115 -0.75 -3.59 -1.96
CA LEU A 115 -0.31 -4.97 -1.84
C LEU A 115 -0.46 -5.74 -3.16
N ALA A 116 -1.55 -5.53 -3.90
CA ALA A 116 -1.79 -6.16 -5.20
C ALA A 116 -0.73 -5.72 -6.22
N VAL A 117 -0.46 -4.42 -6.35
CA VAL A 117 0.59 -3.89 -7.23
C VAL A 117 1.97 -4.43 -6.83
N TRP A 118 2.30 -4.43 -5.54
CA TRP A 118 3.54 -5.01 -5.04
C TRP A 118 3.67 -6.49 -5.41
N SER A 119 2.61 -7.28 -5.19
CA SER A 119 2.60 -8.71 -5.52
C SER A 119 2.75 -8.97 -7.02
N ALA A 120 2.09 -8.18 -7.86
CA ALA A 120 2.20 -8.27 -9.31
C ALA A 120 3.63 -7.97 -9.76
N LEU A 121 4.26 -6.92 -9.22
CA LEU A 121 5.66 -6.60 -9.52
C LEU A 121 6.64 -7.66 -9.01
N CYS A 122 6.37 -8.32 -7.88
CA CYS A 122 7.15 -9.48 -7.44
C CYS A 122 7.07 -10.64 -8.44
N VAL A 123 5.87 -10.97 -8.92
CA VAL A 123 5.67 -12.02 -9.93
C VAL A 123 6.41 -11.66 -11.21
N CYS A 124 6.28 -10.41 -11.69
CA CYS A 124 7.00 -9.94 -12.87
C CYS A 124 8.52 -10.03 -12.69
N ASN A 125 9.06 -9.63 -11.52
CA ASN A 125 10.49 -9.76 -11.24
C ASN A 125 10.99 -11.20 -11.26
N LEU A 126 10.20 -12.16 -10.78
CA LEU A 126 10.53 -13.59 -10.85
C LEU A 126 10.53 -14.11 -12.29
N LEU A 127 9.56 -13.68 -13.11
CA LEU A 127 9.54 -14.02 -14.54
C LEU A 127 10.76 -13.48 -15.27
N VAL A 128 11.14 -12.23 -14.99
CA VAL A 128 12.36 -11.62 -15.55
C VAL A 128 13.61 -12.36 -15.06
N ALA A 129 13.66 -12.78 -13.79
CA ALA A 129 14.76 -13.58 -13.26
C ALA A 129 14.92 -14.93 -13.98
N GLY A 130 13.80 -15.61 -14.24
CA GLY A 130 13.81 -16.84 -15.03
C GLY A 130 14.30 -16.60 -16.45
N TRP A 131 13.87 -15.51 -17.09
CA TRP A 131 14.27 -15.15 -18.45
C TRP A 131 15.74 -14.72 -18.55
N LEU A 132 16.29 -14.06 -17.51
CA LEU A 132 17.70 -13.70 -17.39
C LEU A 132 18.64 -14.91 -17.47
N LEU A 133 18.17 -16.11 -17.12
CA LEU A 133 18.96 -17.35 -17.22
C LEU A 133 19.10 -17.88 -18.65
N PHE A 134 18.24 -17.44 -19.58
CA PHE A 134 18.17 -17.99 -20.94
C PHE A 134 18.50 -16.98 -22.05
N ALA A 135 18.57 -15.69 -21.75
CA ALA A 135 18.82 -14.64 -22.73
C ALA A 135 20.03 -13.76 -22.36
N SER A 136 20.74 -13.26 -23.36
CA SER A 136 21.84 -12.31 -23.16
C SER A 136 21.29 -10.93 -22.81
N PHE A 137 21.55 -10.48 -21.59
CA PHE A 137 21.15 -9.15 -21.12
C PHE A 137 22.32 -8.18 -21.04
N SER A 138 22.02 -6.90 -21.25
CA SER A 138 22.99 -5.84 -20.97
C SER A 138 23.19 -5.67 -19.46
N TRP A 139 24.38 -5.25 -19.04
CA TRP A 139 24.67 -4.91 -17.64
C TRP A 139 23.70 -3.86 -17.07
N LEU A 140 23.25 -2.92 -17.91
CA LEU A 140 22.26 -1.91 -17.53
C LEU A 140 20.89 -2.53 -17.23
N SER A 141 20.44 -3.49 -18.05
CA SER A 141 19.18 -4.23 -17.81
C SER A 141 19.23 -5.03 -16.50
N VAL A 142 20.36 -5.68 -16.22
CA VAL A 142 20.58 -6.41 -14.95
C VAL A 142 20.54 -5.44 -13.77
N GLY A 143 21.20 -4.29 -13.87
CA GLY A 143 21.18 -3.24 -12.85
C GLY A 143 19.78 -2.69 -12.58
N CYS A 144 18.99 -2.42 -13.63
CA CYS A 144 17.60 -1.95 -13.49
C CYS A 144 16.68 -3.01 -12.87
N TRP A 145 16.86 -4.29 -13.20
CA TRP A 145 16.14 -5.40 -12.56
C TRP A 145 16.51 -5.54 -11.08
N ALA A 146 17.82 -5.55 -10.75
CA ALA A 146 18.27 -5.64 -9.36
C ALA A 146 17.79 -4.43 -8.54
N GLY A 147 17.80 -3.23 -9.12
CA GLY A 147 17.22 -2.03 -8.53
C GLY A 147 15.71 -2.18 -8.29
N SER A 148 14.97 -2.77 -9.23
CA SER A 148 13.54 -3.06 -9.07
C SER A 148 13.28 -4.00 -7.88
N LEU A 149 14.08 -5.06 -7.73
CA LEU A 149 14.00 -5.97 -6.58
C LEU A 149 14.29 -5.27 -5.26
N LEU A 150 15.33 -4.43 -5.22
CA LEU A 150 15.68 -3.66 -4.03
C LEU A 150 14.54 -2.73 -3.62
N LEU A 151 13.91 -2.06 -4.59
CA LEU A 151 12.75 -1.20 -4.35
C LEU A 151 11.54 -1.99 -3.83
N LEU A 152 11.27 -3.19 -4.34
CA LEU A 152 10.22 -4.07 -3.80
C LEU A 152 10.52 -4.53 -2.36
N TRP A 153 11.79 -4.78 -2.05
CA TRP A 153 12.21 -5.10 -0.70
C TRP A 153 12.02 -3.91 0.25
N LEU A 154 12.41 -2.69 -0.16
CA LEU A 154 12.15 -1.46 0.60
C LEU A 154 10.64 -1.24 0.80
N THR A 155 9.84 -1.44 -0.25
CA THR A 155 8.37 -1.34 -0.17
C THR A 155 7.83 -2.28 0.91
N ARG A 156 8.32 -3.52 0.97
CA ARG A 156 7.92 -4.49 2.00
C ARG A 156 8.30 -4.04 3.40
N GLN A 157 9.46 -3.43 3.59
CA GLN A 157 9.86 -2.87 4.88
C GLN A 157 8.91 -1.75 5.32
N VAL A 158 8.57 -0.84 4.40
CA VAL A 158 7.65 0.27 4.67
C VAL A 158 6.23 -0.24 4.96
N MET A 159 5.75 -1.23 4.20
CA MET A 159 4.45 -1.88 4.43
C MET A 159 4.36 -2.51 5.83
N ASN A 160 5.46 -3.06 6.34
CA ASN A 160 5.53 -3.65 7.68
C ASN A 160 6.09 -2.69 8.74
N GLY A 161 6.27 -1.41 8.38
CA GLY A 161 6.81 -0.37 9.23
C GLY A 161 5.78 0.17 10.23
N PRO A 162 6.24 0.69 11.38
CA PRO A 162 5.36 1.31 12.37
C PRO A 162 4.70 2.59 11.83
N GLU A 163 5.38 3.32 10.95
CA GLU A 163 4.91 4.60 10.39
C GLU A 163 3.61 4.44 9.59
N LEU A 164 3.58 3.47 8.66
CA LEU A 164 2.37 3.21 7.87
C LEU A 164 1.22 2.73 8.76
N THR A 165 1.52 1.86 9.71
CA THR A 165 0.54 1.32 10.68
C THR A 165 -0.13 2.45 11.46
N LYS A 166 0.67 3.35 12.03
CA LYS A 166 0.18 4.51 12.80
C LYS A 166 -0.62 5.46 11.94
N LEU A 167 -0.17 5.77 10.72
CA LEU A 167 -0.90 6.64 9.80
C LEU A 167 -2.30 6.10 9.51
N VAL A 168 -2.37 4.82 9.13
CA VAL A 168 -3.62 4.18 8.72
C VAL A 168 -4.59 4.10 9.89
N GLN A 169 -4.11 3.70 11.08
CA GLN A 169 -4.93 3.65 12.29
C GLN A 169 -5.47 5.04 12.66
N TRP A 170 -4.65 6.09 12.52
CA TRP A 170 -5.11 7.46 12.73
C TRP A 170 -6.15 7.92 11.69
N ARG A 171 -5.95 7.61 10.40
CA ARG A 171 -6.95 7.93 9.36
C ARG A 171 -8.27 7.19 9.60
N ALA A 172 -8.20 5.92 10.05
CA ALA A 172 -9.38 5.15 10.42
C ALA A 172 -10.10 5.78 11.64
N SER A 173 -9.39 6.21 12.68
CA SER A 173 -10.00 6.84 13.85
C SER A 173 -10.68 8.16 13.51
N LEU A 174 -10.08 9.00 12.65
CA LEU A 174 -10.71 10.21 12.13
C LEU A 174 -12.00 9.91 11.37
N ARG A 175 -12.00 8.89 10.52
CA ARG A 175 -13.19 8.47 9.77
C ARG A 175 -14.30 7.99 10.70
N ILE A 176 -13.96 7.25 11.76
CA ILE A 176 -14.91 6.83 12.79
C ILE A 176 -15.50 8.05 13.51
N ALA A 177 -14.66 9.02 13.89
CA ALA A 177 -15.11 10.24 14.56
C ALA A 177 -16.05 11.07 13.67
N GLN A 178 -15.73 11.21 12.38
CA GLN A 178 -16.59 11.87 11.40
C GLN A 178 -17.94 11.15 11.25
N TYR A 179 -17.92 9.82 11.10
CA TYR A 179 -19.13 9.01 10.99
C TYR A 179 -20.03 9.16 12.23
N ARG A 180 -19.44 9.16 13.43
CA ARG A 180 -20.17 9.38 14.70
C ARG A 180 -20.84 10.74 14.73
N ARG A 181 -20.13 11.80 14.35
CA ARG A 181 -20.70 13.15 14.30
C ARG A 181 -21.91 13.20 13.35
N GLN A 182 -21.78 12.61 12.16
CA GLN A 182 -22.87 12.53 11.18
C GLN A 182 -24.06 11.70 11.67
N ALA A 183 -23.81 10.58 12.36
CA ALA A 183 -24.86 9.75 12.93
C ALA A 183 -25.63 10.45 14.08
N LEU A 184 -24.96 11.35 14.81
CA LEU A 184 -25.56 12.15 15.88
C LEU A 184 -26.32 13.37 15.36
N THR A 185 -25.92 13.93 14.21
CA THR A 185 -26.59 15.10 13.60
C THR A 185 -27.71 14.72 12.63
N GLN A 186 -27.85 13.45 12.25
CA GLN A 186 -28.97 12.99 11.44
C GLN A 186 -30.27 13.05 12.26
N PRO A 187 -31.29 13.82 11.83
CA PRO A 187 -32.58 13.80 12.50
C PRO A 187 -33.13 12.38 12.45
N ARG A 188 -33.49 11.82 13.61
CA ARG A 188 -34.22 10.54 13.67
C ARG A 188 -35.44 10.69 12.76
N ARG A 189 -35.42 10.02 11.60
CA ARG A 189 -36.66 9.80 10.84
C ARG A 189 -37.57 9.01 11.79
N LYS A 190 -38.62 9.67 12.25
CA LYS A 190 -39.76 9.04 12.93
C LYS A 190 -40.49 8.15 11.95
#